data_AF-A0A3B4FYR1-F1
#
_entry.id   AF-A0A3B4FYR1-F1
#
_cell.length_a   1.000
_cell.length_b   1.000
_cell.length_c   1.000
_cell.angle_alpha   90.00
_cell.angle_beta   90.00
_cell.angle_gamma   90.00
#
_symmetry.space_group_name_H-M   'P 1'
#
loop_
_entity.id
_entity.type
_entity.pdbx_description
1 polymer ?
#
loop_
_entity_poly.entity_id
_entity_poly.type
_entity_poly.pdbx_seq_one_letter_code
_entity_poly.pdbx_strand_id
1 'polypeptide(L)'
;MATSTEWTPSLWYDTFNELLDDDSELDYGDRWTLKVNYNKTDEITYEERKKGWKVSTHQANGKFQCVSCKKTWDSAQVRLVFRYRLLGGQGTVIMRPFGQACLRCRGDKFNLPGFDKKEVEQALLRQFYKIRKNCYHEEDEEKAEDNGRPSSEPEAKTKPHKNHLCQACRVGHCCVDDKDDN
;
A
#
# COMPACT_ATOMS: atom_id res chain seq x y z
N MET A 1 -10.47 18.47 1.86
CA MET A 1 -11.62 17.55 2.00
C MET A 1 -11.35 16.66 3.20
N ALA A 2 -12.38 16.22 3.93
CA ALA A 2 -12.16 15.42 5.14
C ALA A 2 -11.82 13.97 4.76
N THR A 3 -10.73 13.43 5.31
CA THR A 3 -10.34 12.03 5.12
C THR A 3 -11.44 11.07 5.55
N SER A 4 -11.89 10.21 4.62
CA SER A 4 -12.86 9.16 4.92
C SER A 4 -12.23 8.10 5.82
N THR A 5 -13.00 7.61 6.79
CA THR A 5 -12.61 6.47 7.63
C THR A 5 -13.00 5.13 7.01
N GLU A 6 -13.74 5.16 5.90
CA GLU A 6 -14.28 3.98 5.26
C GLU A 6 -13.30 3.40 4.24
N TRP A 7 -13.06 2.10 4.33
CA TRP A 7 -12.32 1.36 3.31
C TRP A 7 -13.21 1.16 2.09
N THR A 8 -12.84 1.80 0.98
CA THR A 8 -13.62 1.76 -0.27
C THR A 8 -12.78 1.14 -1.39
N PRO A 9 -12.94 -0.16 -1.69
CA PRO A 9 -12.22 -0.80 -2.81
C PRO A 9 -12.47 -0.15 -4.17
N SER A 10 -13.67 0.40 -4.41
CA SER A 10 -13.97 1.04 -5.70
C SER A 10 -13.08 2.25 -5.95
N LEU A 11 -12.77 3.06 -4.93
CA LEU A 11 -11.83 4.18 -5.06
C LEU A 11 -10.48 3.72 -5.65
N TRP A 12 -9.98 2.55 -5.22
CA TRP A 12 -8.74 2.00 -5.75
C TRP A 12 -8.89 1.51 -7.18
N TYR A 13 -10.02 0.86 -7.53
CA TYR A 13 -10.25 0.40 -8.89
C TYR A 13 -10.45 1.56 -9.86
N ASP A 14 -11.23 2.57 -9.46
CA ASP A 14 -11.55 3.74 -10.26
C ASP A 14 -10.27 4.56 -10.53
N THR A 15 -9.50 4.87 -9.49
CA THR A 15 -8.22 5.58 -9.63
C THR A 15 -7.19 4.76 -10.41
N PHE A 16 -7.16 3.44 -10.26
CA PHE A 16 -6.25 2.59 -11.04
C PHE A 16 -6.59 2.65 -12.54
N ASN A 17 -7.87 2.59 -12.90
CA ASN A 17 -8.27 2.68 -14.30
C ASN A 17 -8.08 4.09 -14.86
N GLU A 18 -8.37 5.15 -14.08
CA GLU A 18 -8.08 6.55 -14.46
C GLU A 18 -6.59 6.73 -14.81
N LEU A 19 -5.69 6.26 -13.94
CA LEU A 19 -4.24 6.34 -14.20
C LEU A 19 -3.77 5.50 -15.41
N LEU A 20 -4.48 4.40 -15.73
CA LEU A 20 -4.16 3.56 -16.90
C LEU A 20 -4.68 4.16 -18.20
N ASP A 21 -5.96 4.53 -18.21
CA ASP A 21 -6.71 4.86 -19.42
C ASP A 21 -6.59 6.34 -19.78
N ASP A 22 -6.62 7.24 -18.78
CA ASP A 22 -6.57 8.68 -19.00
C ASP A 22 -5.12 9.20 -18.99
N ASP A 23 -4.32 8.78 -17.99
CA ASP A 23 -2.94 9.26 -17.82
C ASP A 23 -1.89 8.40 -18.55
N SER A 24 -2.30 7.27 -19.13
CA SER A 24 -1.42 6.40 -19.94
C SER A 24 -0.17 5.91 -19.20
N GLU A 25 -0.25 5.72 -17.88
CA GLU A 25 0.92 5.41 -17.04
C GLU A 25 1.61 4.07 -17.39
N LEU A 26 0.90 3.16 -18.09
CA LEU A 26 1.40 1.86 -18.59
C LEU A 26 1.05 1.64 -20.08
N ASP A 27 1.36 2.60 -20.95
CA ASP A 27 1.10 2.53 -22.40
C ASP A 27 2.08 1.62 -23.17
N TYR A 28 2.03 0.32 -22.91
CA TYR A 28 2.83 -0.71 -23.62
C TYR A 28 1.98 -1.66 -24.45
N GLY A 29 0.68 -1.37 -24.62
CA GLY A 29 -0.27 -2.25 -25.32
C GLY A 29 -0.74 -3.48 -24.51
N ASP A 30 -0.35 -3.58 -23.25
CA ASP A 30 -0.75 -4.67 -22.35
C ASP A 30 -1.94 -4.30 -21.48
N ARG A 31 -2.75 -5.29 -21.11
CA ARG A 31 -3.90 -5.06 -20.24
C ARG A 31 -3.55 -5.29 -18.77
N TRP A 32 -3.71 -4.27 -17.94
CA TRP A 32 -3.50 -4.36 -16.49
C TRP A 32 -4.82 -4.42 -15.72
N THR A 33 -4.83 -5.15 -14.60
CA THR A 33 -5.99 -5.22 -13.70
C THR A 33 -5.54 -5.19 -12.24
N LEU A 34 -6.29 -4.47 -11.40
CA LEU A 34 -6.12 -4.46 -9.95
C LEU A 34 -7.14 -5.38 -9.28
N LYS A 35 -6.71 -6.13 -8.27
CA LYS A 35 -7.57 -6.95 -7.40
C LYS A 35 -7.19 -6.76 -5.95
N VAL A 36 -8.18 -6.68 -5.06
CA VAL A 36 -7.93 -6.71 -3.62
C VAL A 36 -7.98 -8.14 -3.10
N ASN A 37 -6.97 -8.55 -2.33
CA ASN A 37 -6.96 -9.84 -1.62
C ASN A 37 -6.40 -9.69 -0.21
N TYR A 38 -7.26 -9.83 0.80
CA TYR A 38 -6.94 -9.60 2.21
C TYR A 38 -6.05 -10.69 2.85
N ASN A 39 -5.77 -11.79 2.15
CA ASN A 39 -4.99 -12.91 2.67
C ASN A 39 -3.55 -12.96 2.11
N LYS A 40 -3.20 -12.12 1.12
CA LYS A 40 -1.87 -12.14 0.50
C LYS A 40 -0.81 -11.48 1.39
N THR A 41 0.36 -12.08 1.51
CA THR A 41 1.53 -11.49 2.21
C THR A 41 2.51 -10.91 1.19
N ASP A 42 3.64 -10.36 1.61
CA ASP A 42 4.75 -10.05 0.69
C ASP A 42 5.56 -11.29 0.26
N GLU A 43 5.34 -12.44 0.90
CA GLU A 43 6.06 -13.68 0.63
C GLU A 43 5.64 -14.33 -0.69
N ILE A 44 6.55 -14.39 -1.64
CA ILE A 44 6.37 -15.12 -2.90
C ILE A 44 7.21 -16.38 -2.90
N THR A 45 6.56 -17.52 -3.13
CA THR A 45 7.23 -18.81 -3.25
C THR A 45 8.14 -18.85 -4.48
N TYR A 46 9.08 -19.79 -4.50
CA TYR A 46 9.95 -20.00 -5.65
C TYR A 46 9.16 -20.26 -6.95
N GLU A 47 8.10 -21.05 -6.87
CA GLU A 47 7.22 -21.34 -8.01
C GLU A 47 6.41 -20.11 -8.46
N GLU A 48 5.99 -19.24 -7.54
CA GLU A 48 5.37 -17.96 -7.90
C GLU A 48 6.38 -17.02 -8.59
N ARG A 49 7.63 -16.95 -8.10
CA ARG A 49 8.70 -16.16 -8.73
C ARG A 49 8.99 -16.63 -10.15
N LYS A 50 9.10 -17.95 -10.37
CA LYS A 50 9.23 -18.54 -11.72
C LYS A 50 8.09 -18.16 -12.65
N LYS A 51 6.88 -17.97 -12.11
CA LYS A 51 5.69 -17.51 -12.84
C LYS A 51 5.61 -15.99 -12.97
N GLY A 52 6.72 -15.29 -12.74
CA GLY A 52 6.88 -13.85 -12.93
C GLY A 52 6.30 -12.98 -11.81
N TRP A 53 5.87 -13.58 -10.69
CA TRP A 53 5.37 -12.80 -9.54
C TRP A 53 6.49 -12.01 -8.87
N LYS A 54 6.20 -10.75 -8.62
CA LYS A 54 7.03 -9.78 -7.93
C LYS A 54 6.22 -9.14 -6.81
N VAL A 55 6.92 -8.56 -5.84
CA VAL A 55 6.30 -7.87 -4.71
C VAL A 55 6.90 -6.49 -4.51
N SER A 56 6.05 -5.56 -4.10
CA SER A 56 6.41 -4.23 -3.62
C SER A 56 5.54 -3.90 -2.40
N THR A 57 6.06 -3.04 -1.54
CA THR A 57 5.34 -2.55 -0.37
C THR A 57 5.29 -1.03 -0.41
N HIS A 58 4.22 -0.45 0.12
CA HIS A 58 4.07 0.98 0.25
C HIS A 58 3.58 1.35 1.64
N GLN A 59 4.06 2.48 2.16
CA GLN A 59 3.56 3.09 3.37
C GLN A 59 2.70 4.28 2.99
N ALA A 60 1.47 4.29 3.50
CA ALA A 60 0.48 5.31 3.22
C ALA A 60 -0.09 5.92 4.51
N ASN A 61 -0.61 7.13 4.39
CA ASN A 61 -1.47 7.73 5.40
C ASN A 61 -2.89 7.17 5.26
N GLY A 62 -3.51 6.82 6.37
CA GLY A 62 -4.90 6.38 6.36
C GLY A 62 -5.59 6.64 7.67
N LYS A 63 -6.91 6.54 7.64
CA LYS A 63 -7.75 6.83 8.80
C LYS A 63 -8.62 5.64 9.11
N PHE A 64 -8.67 5.29 10.38
CA PHE A 64 -9.40 4.11 10.85
C PHE A 64 -10.62 4.53 11.65
N GLN A 65 -11.63 3.68 11.65
CA GLN A 65 -12.73 3.73 12.60
C GLN A 65 -12.95 2.37 13.23
N CYS A 66 -13.03 2.32 14.56
CA CYS A 66 -13.38 1.10 15.26
C CYS A 66 -14.85 0.77 15.05
N VAL A 67 -15.15 -0.41 14.50
CA VAL A 67 -16.54 -0.86 14.31
C VAL A 67 -17.32 -0.91 15.63
N SER A 68 -16.66 -1.30 16.73
CA SER A 68 -17.29 -1.47 18.05
C SER A 68 -17.50 -0.18 18.82
N CYS A 69 -16.45 0.63 19.02
CA CYS A 69 -16.54 1.83 19.87
C CYS A 69 -16.61 3.16 19.09
N LYS A 70 -16.65 3.09 17.75
CA LYS A 70 -16.73 4.22 16.81
C LYS A 70 -15.61 5.26 16.88
N LYS A 71 -14.63 5.08 17.77
CA LYS A 71 -13.43 5.92 17.82
C LYS A 71 -12.69 5.86 16.48
N THR A 72 -12.25 7.03 16.03
CA THR A 72 -11.41 7.19 14.85
C THR A 72 -9.98 7.51 15.26
N TRP A 73 -9.03 7.19 14.40
CA TRP A 73 -7.63 7.59 14.54
C TRP A 73 -6.96 7.63 13.17
N ASP A 74 -6.02 8.55 13.00
CA ASP A 74 -5.18 8.64 11.82
C ASP A 74 -3.90 7.81 12.04
N SER A 75 -3.32 7.33 10.94
CA SER A 75 -2.04 6.66 10.93
C SER A 75 -1.25 7.02 9.69
N ALA A 76 0.00 7.43 9.87
CA ALA A 76 0.95 7.62 8.77
C ALA A 76 1.69 6.33 8.37
N GLN A 77 1.29 5.19 8.95
CA GLN A 77 1.99 3.91 8.84
C GLN A 77 1.05 2.78 8.41
N VAL A 78 0.14 3.08 7.49
CA VAL A 78 -0.67 2.03 6.86
C VAL A 78 0.18 1.33 5.83
N ARG A 79 0.41 0.02 6.01
CA ARG A 79 1.16 -0.78 5.04
C ARG A 79 0.23 -1.31 3.97
N LEU A 80 0.70 -1.24 2.74
CA LEU A 80 0.11 -1.86 1.56
C LEU A 80 1.12 -2.83 0.97
N VAL A 81 0.67 -4.03 0.62
CA VAL A 81 1.45 -4.98 -0.18
C VAL A 81 0.82 -5.09 -1.55
N PHE A 82 1.65 -5.01 -2.58
CA PHE A 82 1.28 -5.27 -3.96
C PHE A 82 2.07 -6.48 -4.45
N ARG A 83 1.36 -7.52 -4.89
CA ARG A 83 1.93 -8.58 -5.72
C ARG A 83 1.57 -8.32 -7.16
N TYR A 84 2.51 -8.42 -8.07
CA TYR A 84 2.24 -8.11 -9.47
C TYR A 84 3.04 -8.98 -10.41
N ARG A 85 2.53 -9.14 -11.63
CA ARG A 85 3.21 -9.80 -12.74
C ARG A 85 2.62 -9.37 -14.08
N LEU A 86 3.41 -9.56 -15.12
CA LEU A 86 3.02 -9.49 -16.51
C LEU A 86 3.27 -10.86 -17.15
N LEU A 87 2.27 -11.42 -17.82
CA LEU A 87 2.40 -12.70 -18.53
C LEU A 87 1.55 -12.70 -19.79
N GLY A 88 2.17 -12.88 -20.96
CA GLY A 88 1.46 -12.97 -22.24
C GLY A 88 0.59 -11.74 -22.56
N GLY A 89 1.11 -10.56 -22.26
CA GLY A 89 0.41 -9.27 -22.41
C GLY A 89 -0.72 -8.99 -21.42
N GLN A 90 -0.86 -9.83 -20.39
CA GLN A 90 -1.83 -9.65 -19.33
C GLN A 90 -1.12 -9.37 -17.99
N GLY A 91 -1.26 -8.13 -17.54
CA GLY A 91 -0.82 -7.62 -16.26
C GLY A 91 -1.83 -7.88 -15.15
N THR A 92 -1.33 -8.22 -13.96
CA THR A 92 -2.16 -8.35 -12.75
C THR A 92 -1.46 -7.73 -11.57
N VAL A 93 -2.17 -6.88 -10.84
CA VAL A 93 -1.79 -6.38 -9.52
C VAL A 93 -2.78 -6.92 -8.49
N ILE A 94 -2.26 -7.52 -7.42
CA ILE A 94 -3.03 -7.94 -6.25
C ILE A 94 -2.57 -7.09 -5.08
N MET A 95 -3.47 -6.28 -4.54
CA MET A 95 -3.21 -5.42 -3.40
C MET A 95 -3.79 -6.01 -2.12
N ARG A 96 -3.10 -5.79 -1.00
CA ARG A 96 -3.62 -5.95 0.35
C ARG A 96 -3.35 -4.70 1.19
N PRO A 97 -4.39 -4.02 1.70
CA PRO A 97 -4.23 -3.12 2.82
C PRO A 97 -4.14 -3.88 4.15
N PHE A 98 -3.26 -3.43 5.03
CA PHE A 98 -3.17 -3.94 6.40
C PHE A 98 -3.97 -3.05 7.37
N GLY A 99 -4.73 -3.69 8.26
CA GLY A 99 -5.56 -3.00 9.23
C GLY A 99 -4.85 -2.65 10.54
N GLN A 100 -5.54 -1.92 11.41
CA GLN A 100 -5.10 -1.62 12.77
C GLN A 100 -6.18 -1.96 13.81
N ALA A 101 -5.73 -2.47 14.96
CA ALA A 101 -6.58 -2.78 16.09
C ALA A 101 -6.87 -1.51 16.91
N CYS A 102 -8.08 -1.43 17.48
CA CYS A 102 -8.46 -0.29 18.29
C CYS A 102 -7.77 -0.34 19.67
N LEU A 103 -7.04 0.74 20.01
CA LEU A 103 -6.38 0.90 21.31
C LEU A 103 -7.33 0.72 22.51
N ARG A 104 -8.56 1.25 22.41
CA ARG A 104 -9.53 1.19 23.52
C ARG A 104 -10.08 -0.22 23.72
N CYS A 105 -10.41 -0.89 22.63
CA CYS A 105 -11.05 -2.20 22.69
C CYS A 105 -10.05 -3.34 22.93
N ARG A 106 -8.73 -3.09 22.76
CA ARG A 106 -7.65 -4.09 22.90
C ARG A 106 -7.96 -5.41 22.17
N GLY A 107 -8.64 -5.32 21.03
CA GLY A 107 -9.16 -6.50 20.34
C GLY A 107 -8.18 -7.09 19.34
N ASP A 108 -8.30 -8.39 19.08
CA ASP A 108 -7.60 -9.10 17.99
C ASP A 108 -8.18 -8.83 16.60
N LYS A 109 -9.19 -7.95 16.52
CA LYS A 109 -9.83 -7.56 15.26
C LYS A 109 -9.19 -6.30 14.71
N PHE A 110 -8.77 -6.38 13.45
CA PHE A 110 -8.24 -5.25 12.70
C PHE A 110 -9.36 -4.53 11.95
N ASN A 111 -9.29 -3.20 11.96
CA ASN A 111 -10.16 -2.34 11.14
C ASN A 111 -9.36 -1.96 9.90
N LEU A 112 -9.99 -1.96 8.74
CA LEU A 112 -9.36 -1.52 7.50
C LEU A 112 -9.27 0.02 7.47
N PRO A 113 -8.23 0.56 6.80
CA PRO A 113 -8.04 2.00 6.63
C PRO A 113 -9.00 2.57 5.58
N GLY A 114 -9.49 3.79 5.80
CA GLY A 114 -9.96 4.67 4.75
C GLY A 114 -8.82 5.55 4.22
N PHE A 115 -8.93 5.93 2.96
CA PHE A 115 -7.93 6.71 2.23
C PHE A 115 -8.56 7.87 1.47
N ASP A 116 -7.78 8.94 1.30
CA ASP A 116 -8.10 10.00 0.33
C ASP A 116 -7.61 9.63 -1.06
N LYS A 117 -8.29 10.16 -2.10
CA LYS A 117 -7.92 9.92 -3.50
C LYS A 117 -6.43 10.22 -3.77
N LYS A 118 -5.92 11.34 -3.26
CA LYS A 118 -4.49 11.72 -3.41
C LYS A 118 -3.53 10.65 -2.88
N GLU A 119 -3.86 10.02 -1.75
CA GLU A 119 -3.02 8.96 -1.18
C GLU A 119 -3.10 7.68 -2.01
N VAL A 120 -4.28 7.35 -2.53
CA VAL A 120 -4.49 6.23 -3.46
C VAL A 120 -3.68 6.44 -4.74
N GLU A 121 -3.78 7.62 -5.36
CA GLU A 121 -3.00 8.00 -6.55
C GLU A 121 -1.50 7.85 -6.31
N GLN A 122 -0.96 8.38 -5.21
CA GLN A 122 0.46 8.27 -4.88
C GLN A 122 0.93 6.82 -4.71
N ALA A 123 0.12 5.98 -4.04
CA ALA A 123 0.43 4.57 -3.86
C ALA A 123 0.46 3.83 -5.21
N LEU A 124 -0.49 4.13 -6.09
CA LEU A 124 -0.61 3.50 -7.41
C LEU A 124 0.48 3.97 -8.38
N LEU A 125 0.83 5.26 -8.40
CA LEU A 125 1.94 5.78 -9.22
C LEU A 125 3.27 5.12 -8.83
N ARG A 126 3.53 4.97 -7.53
CA ARG A 126 4.70 4.20 -7.06
C ARG A 126 4.64 2.75 -7.49
N GLN A 127 3.46 2.15 -7.51
CA GLN A 127 3.28 0.78 -8.00
C GLN A 127 3.52 0.67 -9.51
N PHE A 128 3.06 1.63 -10.31
CA PHE A 128 3.28 1.70 -11.74
C PHE A 128 4.75 1.89 -12.09
N TYR A 129 5.45 2.75 -11.35
CA TYR A 129 6.90 2.84 -11.45
C TYR A 129 7.59 1.46 -11.24
N LYS A 130 7.17 0.69 -10.22
CA LYS A 130 7.71 -0.67 -10.01
C LYS A 130 7.35 -1.64 -11.14
N ILE A 131 6.20 -1.46 -11.79
CA ILE A 131 5.83 -2.25 -12.97
C ILE A 131 6.70 -1.88 -14.17
N ARG A 132 6.84 -0.58 -14.49
CA ARG A 132 7.71 -0.10 -15.57
C ARG A 132 9.15 -0.61 -15.42
N LYS A 133 9.74 -0.40 -14.24
CA LYS A 133 11.08 -0.89 -13.91
C LYS A 133 11.21 -2.40 -14.04
N ASN A 134 10.30 -3.17 -13.43
CA ASN A 134 10.54 -4.61 -13.28
C ASN A 134 9.88 -5.50 -14.34
N CYS A 135 8.89 -5.01 -15.08
CA CYS A 135 8.20 -5.77 -16.13
C CYS A 135 8.59 -5.28 -17.53
N TYR A 136 8.83 -3.99 -17.70
CA TYR A 136 9.19 -3.38 -18.98
C TYR A 136 10.67 -3.03 -19.09
N HIS A 137 11.43 -3.13 -17.99
CA HIS A 137 12.87 -2.86 -17.94
C HIS A 137 13.20 -1.42 -18.34
N GLU A 138 12.33 -0.47 -18.01
CA GLU A 138 12.68 0.95 -18.12
C GLU A 138 13.86 1.26 -17.20
N GLU A 139 14.88 1.89 -17.78
CA GLU A 139 16.04 2.37 -17.05
C GLU A 139 15.64 3.51 -16.10
N ASP A 140 16.32 3.61 -14.97
CA ASP A 140 16.09 4.68 -14.02
C ASP A 140 16.57 6.01 -14.65
N GLU A 141 15.69 6.76 -15.31
CA GLU A 141 15.90 8.21 -15.40
C GLU A 141 15.98 8.71 -13.96
N GLU A 142 17.12 9.27 -13.55
CA GLU A 142 17.47 9.72 -12.20
C GLU A 142 16.32 10.43 -11.45
N LYS A 143 15.41 9.64 -10.87
CA LYS A 143 14.50 10.08 -9.82
C LYS A 143 14.81 9.18 -8.65
N ALA A 144 15.85 9.62 -7.95
CA ALA A 144 16.44 9.00 -6.77
C ALA A 144 15.38 8.27 -5.95
N GLU A 145 15.69 7.00 -5.70
CA GLU A 145 15.00 6.13 -4.77
C GLU A 145 14.93 6.78 -3.38
N ASP A 146 13.86 7.52 -3.11
CA ASP A 146 13.48 7.77 -1.73
C ASP A 146 12.56 6.63 -1.28
N ASN A 147 13.21 5.60 -0.73
CA ASN A 147 12.58 4.58 0.11
C ASN A 147 12.15 5.16 1.47
N GLY A 148 12.33 6.46 1.71
CA GLY A 148 11.62 7.26 2.68
C GLY A 148 10.60 8.18 2.01
N ARG A 149 9.77 8.80 2.82
CA ARG A 149 9.08 10.02 2.43
C ARG A 149 10.16 11.13 2.35
N PRO A 150 10.13 12.06 1.38
CA PRO A 150 11.02 13.21 1.46
C PRO A 150 10.69 13.92 2.76
N SER A 151 11.68 14.02 3.64
CA SER A 151 11.59 14.63 4.97
C SER A 151 11.49 16.16 4.90
N SER A 152 10.70 16.66 3.94
CA SER A 152 10.59 18.06 3.54
C SER A 152 9.17 18.62 3.69
N GLU A 153 8.30 17.90 4.40
CA GLU A 153 7.13 18.50 5.05
C GLU A 153 7.40 18.51 6.54
N PRO A 154 7.06 19.57 7.29
CA PRO A 154 7.23 19.59 8.73
C PRO A 154 6.65 18.30 9.27
N GLU A 155 7.48 17.50 9.94
CA GLU A 155 7.05 16.28 10.59
C GLU A 155 5.91 16.66 11.54
N ALA A 156 4.67 16.50 11.05
CA ALA A 156 3.52 16.50 11.92
C ALA A 156 3.85 15.42 12.94
N LYS A 157 4.09 15.82 14.20
CA LYS A 157 4.50 14.94 15.28
C LYS A 157 3.50 13.79 15.36
N THR A 158 3.77 12.71 14.65
CA THR A 158 2.90 11.55 14.62
C THR A 158 3.18 10.79 15.90
N LYS A 159 2.12 10.27 16.52
CA LYS A 159 2.29 9.45 17.71
C LYS A 159 3.16 8.23 17.35
N PRO A 160 4.01 7.75 18.28
CA PRO A 160 4.84 6.59 18.06
C PRO A 160 4.04 5.41 17.50
N HIS A 161 4.63 4.68 16.55
CA HIS A 161 3.97 3.52 15.96
C HIS A 161 3.69 2.46 17.03
N LYS A 162 2.45 2.01 17.10
CA LYS A 162 2.03 0.99 18.08
C LYS A 162 2.06 -0.38 17.42
N ASN A 163 3.24 -1.01 17.39
CA ASN A 163 3.47 -2.28 16.69
C ASN A 163 2.44 -3.36 17.05
N HIS A 164 2.08 -3.48 18.33
CA HIS A 164 1.10 -4.47 18.80
C HIS A 164 -0.34 -4.27 18.25
N LEU A 165 -0.67 -3.07 17.77
CA LEU A 165 -1.95 -2.74 17.14
C LEU A 165 -1.90 -2.83 15.61
N CYS A 166 -0.72 -2.92 15.00
CA CYS A 166 -0.55 -2.92 13.57
C CYS A 166 -0.61 -4.35 13.01
N GLN A 167 -1.52 -4.62 12.08
CA GLN A 167 -1.62 -5.95 11.46
C GLN A 167 -0.34 -6.31 10.71
N ALA A 168 0.28 -5.33 10.04
CA ALA A 168 1.51 -5.53 9.30
C ALA A 168 2.69 -5.90 10.22
N CYS A 169 2.84 -5.26 11.38
CA CYS A 169 3.85 -5.66 12.38
C CYS A 169 3.66 -7.11 12.83
N ARG A 170 2.42 -7.56 13.06
CA ARG A 170 2.15 -8.94 13.51
C ARG A 170 2.58 -10.01 12.50
N VAL A 171 2.70 -9.65 11.22
CA VAL A 171 3.16 -10.54 10.16
C VAL A 171 4.54 -10.13 9.60
N GLY A 172 5.26 -9.25 10.29
CA GLY A 172 6.64 -8.89 9.93
C GLY A 172 6.81 -7.89 8.77
N HIS A 173 5.78 -7.15 8.36
CA HIS A 173 5.83 -6.23 7.20
C HIS A 173 6.05 -4.74 7.53
N CYS A 174 6.18 -4.38 8.80
CA CYS A 174 6.61 -3.04 9.25
C CYS A 174 8.03 -3.16 9.77
N CYS A 175 9.02 -2.78 8.97
CA CYS A 175 10.42 -2.76 9.39
C CYS A 175 10.79 -1.31 9.72
N VAL A 176 10.79 -0.94 11.00
CA VAL A 176 11.92 -0.35 11.74
C VAL A 176 11.55 -0.53 13.22
N ASP A 177 12.24 -1.42 13.92
CA ASP A 177 12.37 -1.27 15.37
C ASP A 177 13.10 0.06 15.57
N ASP A 178 12.38 1.10 16.01
CA ASP A 178 13.02 2.15 16.78
C ASP A 178 13.56 1.42 18.01
N LYS A 179 14.81 0.95 17.92
CA LYS A 179 15.57 0.58 19.10
C LYS A 179 15.61 1.86 19.92
N ASP A 180 14.88 1.84 21.04
CA ASP A 180 15.07 2.77 22.13
C ASP A 180 16.57 2.74 22.48
N ASP A 181 17.33 3.72 21.97
CA ASP A 181 18.67 3.99 22.46
C ASP A 181 18.52 4.56 23.88
N ASN A 182 18.83 3.70 24.84
CA ASN A 182 18.92 3.94 26.27
C ASN A 182 19.99 4.99 26.62
#